data_AF-A0A4Y8L044-F1
#
_entry.id   AF-A0A4Y8L044-F1
#
_cell.length_a   1.000
_cell.length_b   1.000
_cell.length_c   1.000
_cell.angle_alpha   90.00
_cell.angle_beta   90.00
_cell.angle_gamma   90.00
#
_symmetry.space_group_name_H-M   'P 1'
#
loop_
_entity.id
_entity.type
_entity.pdbx_description
1 polymer ?
#
loop_
_entity_poly.entity_id
_entity_poly.type
_entity_poly.pdbx_seq_one_letter_code
_entity_poly.pdbx_strand_id
1 'polypeptide(L)'
;MKITKDTTLTEFFFYLDTFDVKEEWIDNLFKRLEKYPVPELFNTSFNDLKFRQLIDLQLKIKKFEDMIFVAFDVVHGLKKEDIIGLSAFDCLRFALFTKSELERITNLFKAIEYKPSAEEERAGIGNLSHGFFGTIDWYARRMNISNHDEVAELKWTIIYKCQKIDFDNNRFEKRYRDVVSKQNKAK
;
A
#
# COMPACT_ATOMS: atom_id res chain seq x y z
N MET A 1 -8.35 -29.27 7.99
CA MET A 1 -7.54 -28.56 9.01
C MET A 1 -8.37 -27.49 9.71
N LYS A 2 -8.33 -27.39 11.05
CA LYS A 2 -9.01 -26.34 11.82
C LYS A 2 -7.95 -25.58 12.63
N ILE A 3 -7.58 -24.39 12.16
CA ILE A 3 -6.73 -23.47 12.93
C ILE A 3 -7.58 -22.89 14.06
N THR A 4 -7.09 -23.00 15.29
CA THR A 4 -7.66 -22.35 16.47
C THR A 4 -6.77 -21.18 16.90
N LYS A 5 -7.20 -20.43 17.91
CA LYS A 5 -6.34 -19.38 18.49
C LYS A 5 -5.07 -19.96 19.13
N ASP A 6 -5.09 -21.22 19.54
CA ASP A 6 -3.97 -21.89 20.19
C ASP A 6 -2.95 -22.45 19.18
N THR A 7 -3.33 -22.55 17.90
CA THR A 7 -2.40 -22.97 16.84
C THR A 7 -1.33 -21.89 16.67
N THR A 8 -0.07 -22.27 16.90
CA THR A 8 1.08 -21.39 16.68
C THR A 8 1.37 -21.21 15.20
N LEU A 9 2.07 -20.14 14.85
CA LEU A 9 2.48 -19.89 13.47
C LEU A 9 3.42 -21.00 12.94
N THR A 10 4.26 -21.59 13.79
CA THR A 10 5.05 -22.79 13.46
C THR A 10 4.17 -23.94 13.01
N GLU A 11 3.18 -24.31 13.84
CA GLU A 11 2.30 -25.44 13.57
C GLU A 11 1.50 -25.20 12.29
N PHE A 12 1.05 -23.96 12.08
CA PHE A 12 0.37 -23.58 10.85
C PHE A 12 1.21 -23.82 9.60
N PHE A 13 2.48 -23.37 9.57
CA PHE A 13 3.35 -23.62 8.43
C PHE A 13 3.67 -25.10 8.26
N PHE A 14 3.95 -25.82 9.36
CA PHE A 14 4.14 -27.26 9.32
C PHE A 14 2.96 -27.97 8.66
N TYR A 15 1.73 -27.56 8.99
CA TYR A 15 0.55 -28.14 8.37
C TYR A 15 0.37 -27.74 6.89
N LEU A 16 0.69 -26.50 6.52
CA LEU A 16 0.65 -26.08 5.11
C LEU A 16 1.59 -26.94 4.26
N ASP A 17 2.81 -27.15 4.73
CA ASP A 17 3.84 -27.93 4.03
C ASP A 17 3.49 -29.42 3.96
N THR A 18 2.88 -29.96 5.03
CA THR A 18 2.59 -31.41 5.15
C THR A 18 1.38 -31.84 4.33
N PHE A 19 0.35 -30.99 4.21
CA PHE A 19 -0.98 -31.41 3.75
C PHE A 19 -1.36 -30.94 2.34
N ASP A 20 -0.42 -30.39 1.55
CA ASP A 20 -0.66 -29.86 0.20
C ASP A 20 -1.97 -29.06 0.12
N VAL A 21 -2.05 -28.03 0.96
CA VAL A 21 -3.30 -27.32 1.23
C VAL A 21 -3.72 -26.54 -0.02
N LYS A 22 -4.88 -26.90 -0.57
CA LYS A 22 -5.48 -26.22 -1.74
C LYS A 22 -5.73 -24.73 -1.50
N GLU A 23 -5.54 -23.92 -2.53
CA GLU A 23 -5.80 -22.46 -2.51
C GLU A 23 -7.21 -22.11 -1.99
N GLU A 24 -8.23 -22.86 -2.40
CA GLU A 24 -9.61 -22.65 -1.96
C GLU A 24 -9.78 -22.73 -0.42
N TRP A 25 -8.98 -23.56 0.24
CA TRP A 25 -9.00 -23.65 1.70
C TRP A 25 -8.41 -22.39 2.35
N ILE A 26 -7.34 -21.85 1.77
CA ILE A 26 -6.69 -20.59 2.22
C ILE A 26 -7.65 -19.42 2.04
N ASP A 27 -8.34 -19.34 0.91
CA ASP A 27 -9.35 -18.29 0.66
C ASP A 27 -10.50 -18.34 1.67
N ASN A 28 -10.98 -19.54 1.98
CA ASN A 28 -12.02 -19.73 2.99
C ASN A 28 -11.54 -19.37 4.40
N LEU A 29 -10.27 -19.64 4.72
CA LEU A 29 -9.65 -19.19 5.96
C LEU A 29 -9.63 -17.65 6.04
N PHE A 30 -9.23 -16.97 4.97
CA PHE A 30 -9.17 -15.50 4.95
C PHE A 30 -10.54 -14.85 5.11
N LYS A 31 -11.54 -15.33 4.38
CA LYS A 31 -12.94 -14.85 4.52
C LYS A 31 -13.48 -15.00 5.94
N ARG A 32 -13.02 -16.03 6.67
CA ARG A 32 -13.38 -16.22 8.08
C ARG A 32 -12.64 -15.23 8.96
N LEU A 33 -11.34 -15.06 8.76
CA LEU A 33 -10.48 -14.16 9.55
C LEU A 33 -10.93 -12.70 9.43
N GLU A 34 -11.33 -12.22 8.25
CA GLU A 34 -11.79 -10.84 8.05
C GLU A 34 -12.93 -10.41 8.99
N LYS A 35 -13.75 -11.36 9.45
CA LYS A 35 -14.87 -11.10 10.37
C LYS A 35 -14.43 -10.79 11.80
N TYR A 36 -13.19 -11.09 12.15
CA TYR A 36 -12.64 -10.87 13.48
C TYR A 36 -11.96 -9.49 13.55
N PRO A 37 -11.92 -8.86 14.73
CA PRO A 37 -11.13 -7.65 14.90
C PRO A 37 -9.63 -7.96 14.75
N VAL A 38 -8.86 -6.94 14.37
CA VAL A 38 -7.40 -7.00 14.43
C VAL A 38 -7.00 -7.13 15.90
N PRO A 39 -6.04 -8.02 16.25
CA PRO A 39 -5.55 -8.12 17.62
C PRO A 39 -5.06 -6.76 18.13
N GLU A 40 -5.49 -6.37 19.32
CA GLU A 40 -5.17 -5.05 19.90
C GLU A 40 -3.66 -4.81 19.97
N LEU A 41 -2.90 -5.86 20.30
CA LEU A 41 -1.43 -5.85 20.33
C LEU A 41 -0.79 -5.38 19.01
N PHE A 42 -1.44 -5.64 17.87
CA PHE A 42 -0.93 -5.30 16.53
C PHE A 42 -1.73 -4.19 15.86
N ASN A 43 -2.70 -3.62 16.55
CA ASN A 43 -3.54 -2.57 16.02
C ASN A 43 -2.75 -1.26 15.92
N THR A 44 -2.34 -0.92 14.71
CA THR A 44 -1.59 0.31 14.43
C THR A 44 -2.18 1.06 13.25
N SER A 45 -2.00 2.38 13.28
CA SER A 45 -2.45 3.28 12.23
C SER A 45 -1.49 3.24 11.05
N PHE A 46 -1.94 2.70 9.92
CA PHE A 46 -1.17 2.70 8.70
C PHE A 46 -0.91 4.13 8.16
N ASN A 47 -1.69 5.12 8.58
CA ASN A 47 -1.50 6.54 8.21
C ASN A 47 -0.20 7.15 8.80
N ASP A 48 0.38 6.50 9.80
CA ASP A 48 1.61 6.95 10.46
C ASP A 48 2.87 6.32 9.88
N LEU A 49 2.74 5.39 8.93
CA LEU A 49 3.86 4.75 8.27
C LEU A 49 4.66 5.76 7.44
N LYS A 50 5.97 5.56 7.44
CA LYS A 50 6.90 6.21 6.51
C LYS A 50 6.66 5.70 5.09
N PHE A 51 6.98 6.52 4.10
CA PHE A 51 6.85 6.13 2.70
C PHE A 51 7.72 4.91 2.36
N ARG A 52 8.93 4.85 2.94
CA ARG A 52 9.82 3.68 2.86
C ARG A 52 9.16 2.39 3.32
N GLN A 53 8.37 2.43 4.39
CA GLN A 53 7.66 1.25 4.89
C GLN A 53 6.61 0.77 3.88
N LEU A 54 5.92 1.68 3.17
CA LEU A 54 5.01 1.28 2.09
C LEU A 54 5.75 0.65 0.90
N ILE A 55 6.90 1.22 0.53
CA ILE A 55 7.77 0.67 -0.53
C ILE A 55 8.22 -0.73 -0.15
N ASP A 56 8.71 -0.91 1.07
CA ASP A 56 9.18 -2.19 1.57
C ASP A 56 8.07 -3.24 1.59
N LEU A 57 6.87 -2.87 2.07
CA LEU A 57 5.71 -3.77 2.05
C LEU A 57 5.39 -4.22 0.62
N GLN A 58 5.37 -3.30 -0.36
CA GLN A 58 5.02 -3.66 -1.74
C GLN A 58 6.13 -4.41 -2.49
N LEU A 59 7.41 -4.16 -2.20
CA LEU A 59 8.54 -4.81 -2.90
C LEU A 59 8.96 -6.15 -2.29
N LYS A 60 8.85 -6.29 -0.96
CA LYS A 60 9.33 -7.48 -0.24
C LYS A 60 8.27 -8.58 -0.19
N ILE A 61 6.98 -8.26 -0.27
CA ILE A 61 5.91 -9.27 -0.32
C ILE A 61 5.85 -9.87 -1.73
N LYS A 62 6.34 -11.11 -1.87
CA LYS A 62 6.33 -11.85 -3.15
C LYS A 62 5.50 -13.13 -3.09
N LYS A 63 5.47 -13.77 -1.92
CA LYS A 63 4.68 -14.99 -1.65
C LYS A 63 3.85 -14.83 -0.37
N PHE A 64 2.98 -15.82 -0.14
CA PHE A 64 2.06 -15.83 0.99
C PHE A 64 2.77 -15.68 2.36
N GLU A 65 3.86 -16.42 2.59
CA GLU A 65 4.65 -16.31 3.83
C GLU A 65 5.14 -14.89 4.08
N ASP A 66 5.57 -14.19 3.03
CA ASP A 66 6.08 -12.83 3.13
C ASP A 66 4.99 -11.88 3.62
N MET A 67 3.72 -12.12 3.28
CA MET A 67 2.61 -11.30 3.78
C MET A 67 2.54 -11.27 5.30
N ILE A 68 3.00 -12.33 5.96
CA ILE A 68 3.05 -12.41 7.41
C ILE A 68 4.34 -11.78 7.90
N PHE A 69 5.50 -12.35 7.53
CA PHE A 69 6.78 -11.94 8.09
C PHE A 69 7.16 -10.49 7.74
N VAL A 70 6.94 -10.06 6.49
CA VAL A 70 7.26 -8.69 6.06
C VAL A 70 6.31 -7.69 6.72
N ALA A 71 5.03 -8.02 6.89
CA ALA A 71 4.09 -7.13 7.58
C ALA A 71 4.55 -6.85 9.01
N PHE A 72 4.91 -7.90 9.76
CA PHE A 72 5.40 -7.75 11.13
C PHE A 72 6.75 -7.02 11.21
N ASP A 73 7.70 -7.35 10.34
CA ASP A 73 9.02 -6.70 10.32
C ASP A 73 8.89 -5.21 9.97
N VAL A 74 8.18 -4.88 8.89
CA VAL A 74 8.11 -3.51 8.40
C VAL A 74 7.25 -2.62 9.30
N VAL A 75 6.15 -3.14 9.83
CA VAL A 75 5.19 -2.33 10.61
C VAL A 75 5.57 -2.27 12.09
N HIS A 76 6.03 -3.38 12.67
CA HIS A 76 6.31 -3.50 14.11
C HIS A 76 7.78 -3.73 14.45
N GLY A 77 8.65 -3.97 13.46
CA GLY A 77 10.07 -4.28 13.69
C GLY A 77 10.32 -5.69 14.22
N LEU A 78 9.31 -6.56 14.20
CA LEU A 78 9.39 -7.92 14.75
C LEU A 78 9.94 -8.89 13.71
N LYS A 79 10.97 -9.67 14.11
CA LYS A 79 11.61 -10.66 13.25
C LYS A 79 10.85 -11.99 13.29
N LYS A 80 11.25 -12.92 12.41
CA LYS A 80 10.61 -14.23 12.28
C LYS A 80 10.60 -14.98 13.60
N GLU A 81 11.69 -14.89 14.35
CA GLU A 81 11.91 -15.55 15.63
C GLU A 81 10.96 -15.01 16.71
N ASP A 82 10.57 -13.73 16.62
CA ASP A 82 9.66 -13.09 17.56
C ASP A 82 8.19 -13.51 17.31
N ILE A 83 7.85 -13.90 16.08
CA ILE A 83 6.46 -14.12 15.67
C ILE A 83 6.07 -15.59 15.48
N ILE A 84 7.04 -16.49 15.30
CA ILE A 84 6.81 -17.91 15.00
C ILE A 84 6.08 -18.66 16.14
N GLY A 85 6.26 -18.24 17.38
CA GLY A 85 5.56 -18.77 18.55
C GLY A 85 4.18 -18.14 18.82
N LEU A 86 3.80 -17.09 18.09
CA LEU A 86 2.53 -16.41 18.28
C LEU A 86 1.37 -17.20 17.66
N SER A 87 0.15 -16.83 18.04
CA SER A 87 -1.06 -17.39 17.45
C SER A 87 -1.08 -17.16 15.94
N ALA A 88 -1.15 -18.24 15.16
CA ALA A 88 -1.31 -18.19 13.71
C ALA A 88 -2.54 -17.39 13.32
N PHE A 89 -3.62 -17.52 14.11
CA PHE A 89 -4.86 -16.79 13.88
C PHE A 89 -4.64 -15.27 13.92
N ASP A 90 -3.97 -14.78 14.95
CA ASP A 90 -3.69 -13.35 15.15
C ASP A 90 -2.71 -12.83 14.11
N CYS A 91 -1.65 -13.60 13.80
CA CYS A 91 -0.68 -13.27 12.77
C CYS A 91 -1.30 -13.16 11.38
N LEU A 92 -2.11 -14.13 10.98
CA LEU A 92 -2.82 -14.11 9.70
C LEU A 92 -3.84 -12.98 9.63
N ARG A 93 -4.54 -12.70 10.74
CA ARG A 93 -5.49 -11.60 10.79
C ARG A 93 -4.82 -10.25 10.58
N PHE A 94 -3.66 -10.04 11.18
CA PHE A 94 -2.86 -8.84 11.00
C PHE A 94 -2.29 -8.73 9.58
N ALA A 95 -1.82 -9.83 8.99
CA ALA A 95 -1.36 -9.85 7.59
C ALA A 95 -2.48 -9.45 6.62
N LEU A 96 -3.71 -9.93 6.82
CA LEU A 96 -4.87 -9.53 6.03
C LEU A 96 -5.24 -8.06 6.22
N PHE A 97 -5.17 -7.57 7.46
CA PHE A 97 -5.37 -6.14 7.73
C PHE A 97 -4.35 -5.29 6.96
N THR A 98 -3.07 -5.66 7.03
CA THR A 98 -1.98 -5.00 6.31
C THR A 98 -2.26 -4.96 4.81
N LYS A 99 -2.70 -6.07 4.21
CA LYS A 99 -3.11 -6.11 2.80
C LYS A 99 -4.23 -5.12 2.50
N SER A 100 -5.30 -5.12 3.30
CA SER A 100 -6.44 -4.22 3.08
C SER A 100 -6.07 -2.74 3.21
N GLU A 101 -5.17 -2.39 4.13
CA GLU A 101 -4.68 -1.03 4.29
C GLU A 101 -3.77 -0.60 3.14
N LEU A 102 -2.93 -1.50 2.62
CA LEU A 102 -2.14 -1.24 1.41
C LEU A 102 -3.03 -1.01 0.18
N GLU A 103 -4.10 -1.80 0.02
CA GLU A 103 -5.08 -1.61 -1.04
C GLU A 103 -5.80 -0.26 -0.90
N ARG A 104 -6.22 0.10 0.32
CA ARG A 104 -6.81 1.41 0.62
C ARG A 104 -5.88 2.56 0.24
N ILE A 105 -4.62 2.49 0.66
CA ILE A 105 -3.61 3.52 0.37
C ILE A 105 -3.35 3.61 -1.14
N THR A 106 -3.19 2.46 -1.80
CA THR A 106 -3.01 2.40 -3.26
C THR A 106 -4.17 3.08 -4.00
N ASN A 107 -5.41 2.83 -3.55
CA ASN A 107 -6.59 3.44 -4.14
C ASN A 107 -6.65 4.96 -3.91
N LEU A 108 -6.15 5.46 -2.77
CA LEU A 108 -6.02 6.91 -2.54
C LEU A 108 -5.10 7.56 -3.57
N PHE A 109 -3.92 6.97 -3.82
CA PHE A 109 -2.98 7.49 -4.82
C PHE A 109 -3.58 7.40 -6.24
N LYS A 110 -4.15 6.26 -6.62
CA LYS A 110 -4.83 6.10 -7.93
C LYS A 110 -5.95 7.12 -8.17
N ALA A 111 -6.68 7.50 -7.11
CA ALA A 111 -7.76 8.48 -7.23
C ALA A 111 -7.29 9.89 -7.62
N ILE A 112 -6.01 10.21 -7.41
CA ILE A 112 -5.41 11.51 -7.73
C ILE A 112 -4.39 11.43 -8.87
N GLU A 113 -4.34 10.30 -9.59
CA GLU A 113 -3.51 10.17 -10.79
C GLU A 113 -4.05 11.05 -11.93
N TYR A 114 -3.12 11.63 -12.69
CA TYR A 114 -3.45 12.34 -13.91
C TYR A 114 -4.07 11.37 -14.92
N LYS A 115 -5.19 11.76 -15.53
CA LYS A 115 -5.83 11.03 -16.61
C LYS A 115 -5.40 11.66 -17.94
N PRO A 116 -4.54 11.00 -18.72
CA PRO A 116 -4.07 11.56 -19.97
C PRO A 116 -5.19 11.72 -21.00
N SER A 117 -5.00 12.64 -21.93
CA SER A 117 -5.84 12.75 -23.13
C SER A 117 -5.47 11.67 -24.16
N ALA A 118 -6.34 11.47 -25.15
CA ALA A 118 -6.08 10.53 -26.23
C ALA A 118 -4.82 10.89 -27.05
N GLU A 119 -4.45 12.17 -27.14
CA GLU A 119 -3.21 12.63 -27.76
C GLU A 119 -2.00 12.23 -26.92
N GLU A 120 -2.06 12.40 -25.59
CA GLU A 120 -0.98 12.05 -24.67
C GLU A 120 -0.78 10.53 -24.60
N GLU A 121 -1.87 9.76 -24.63
CA GLU A 121 -1.83 8.30 -24.75
C GLU A 121 -1.13 7.88 -26.06
N ARG A 122 -1.49 8.48 -27.20
CA ARG A 122 -0.83 8.24 -28.49
C ARG A 122 0.65 8.65 -28.50
N ALA A 123 1.00 9.69 -27.75
CA ALA A 123 2.38 10.11 -27.54
C ALA A 123 3.17 9.17 -26.61
N GLY A 124 2.52 8.17 -26.01
CA GLY A 124 3.16 7.15 -25.19
C GLY A 124 3.33 7.54 -23.72
N ILE A 125 2.51 8.46 -23.19
CA ILE A 125 2.59 8.86 -21.78
C ILE A 125 2.45 7.69 -20.80
N GLY A 126 1.73 6.62 -21.19
CA GLY A 126 1.60 5.40 -20.38
C GLY A 126 2.92 4.64 -20.18
N ASN A 127 3.94 4.90 -21.01
CA ASN A 127 5.28 4.33 -20.86
C ASN A 127 6.12 5.10 -19.83
N LEU A 128 5.66 6.27 -19.37
CA LEU A 128 6.33 7.10 -18.37
C LEU A 128 5.81 6.77 -16.96
N SER A 129 6.02 5.53 -16.51
CA SER A 129 5.72 5.13 -15.14
C SER A 129 7.02 4.88 -14.37
N HIS A 130 7.26 5.72 -13.36
CA HIS A 130 8.43 5.63 -12.48
C HIS A 130 8.08 5.08 -11.09
N GLY A 131 6.83 4.65 -10.88
CA GLY A 131 6.34 4.08 -9.62
C GLY A 131 6.70 4.92 -8.40
N PHE A 132 7.16 4.26 -7.34
CA PHE A 132 7.58 4.91 -6.09
C PHE A 132 8.72 5.91 -6.26
N PHE A 133 9.68 5.62 -7.16
CA PHE A 133 10.78 6.54 -7.44
C PHE A 133 10.29 7.84 -8.06
N GLY A 134 9.29 7.76 -8.95
CA GLY A 134 8.63 8.94 -9.52
C GLY A 134 7.98 9.81 -8.45
N THR A 135 7.32 9.20 -7.47
CA THR A 135 6.72 9.91 -6.33
C THR A 135 7.77 10.56 -5.44
N ILE A 136 8.87 9.85 -5.13
CA ILE A 136 9.98 10.40 -4.34
C ILE A 136 10.63 11.58 -5.06
N ASP A 137 10.97 11.42 -6.34
CA ASP A 137 11.60 12.46 -7.14
C ASP A 137 10.70 13.70 -7.30
N TRP A 138 9.40 13.49 -7.55
CA TRP A 138 8.45 14.59 -7.61
C TRP A 138 8.40 15.38 -6.29
N TYR A 139 8.35 14.69 -5.14
CA TYR A 139 8.28 15.36 -3.84
C TYR A 139 9.61 16.07 -3.51
N ALA A 140 10.74 15.43 -3.83
CA ALA A 140 12.07 16.02 -3.65
C ALA A 140 12.20 17.34 -4.42
N ARG A 141 11.83 17.35 -5.70
CA ARG A 141 11.81 18.55 -6.54
C ARG A 141 10.86 19.62 -6.01
N ARG A 142 9.66 19.24 -5.56
CA ARG A 142 8.67 20.16 -4.98
C ARG A 142 9.24 20.91 -3.77
N MET A 143 9.93 20.20 -2.90
CA MET A 143 10.40 20.74 -1.62
C MET A 143 11.86 21.23 -1.66
N ASN A 144 12.50 21.18 -2.83
CA ASN A 144 13.92 21.47 -3.01
C ASN A 144 14.83 20.63 -2.09
N ILE A 145 14.48 19.35 -1.92
CA ILE A 145 15.27 18.37 -1.16
C ILE A 145 16.27 17.71 -2.12
N SER A 146 17.55 17.76 -1.80
CA SER A 146 18.61 17.17 -2.64
C SER A 146 18.83 15.68 -2.37
N ASN A 147 18.51 15.20 -1.18
CA ASN A 147 18.67 13.80 -0.79
C ASN A 147 17.32 13.07 -0.82
N HIS A 148 17.12 12.22 -1.84
CA HIS A 148 15.87 11.48 -2.04
C HIS A 148 15.54 10.51 -0.89
N ASP A 149 16.53 10.06 -0.11
CA ASP A 149 16.28 9.20 1.05
C ASP A 149 15.50 9.92 2.16
N GLU A 150 15.68 11.24 2.30
CA GLU A 150 14.93 12.04 3.29
C GLU A 150 13.43 12.03 3.00
N VAL A 151 13.05 11.97 1.72
CA VAL A 151 11.65 11.88 1.30
C VAL A 151 11.06 10.52 1.69
N ALA A 152 11.82 9.44 1.55
CA ALA A 152 11.36 8.10 1.90
C ALA A 152 11.08 7.96 3.41
N GLU A 153 11.77 8.75 4.25
CA GLU A 153 11.59 8.77 5.70
C GLU A 153 10.36 9.58 6.17
N LEU A 154 9.72 10.35 5.29
CA LEU A 154 8.50 11.10 5.60
C LEU A 154 7.28 10.17 5.71
N LYS A 155 6.29 10.59 6.51
CA LYS A 155 4.98 9.92 6.52
C LYS A 155 4.35 10.00 5.13
N TRP A 156 3.85 8.87 4.62
CA TRP A 156 3.26 8.83 3.28
C TRP A 156 2.05 9.76 3.15
N THR A 157 1.33 10.02 4.25
CA THR A 157 0.17 10.91 4.28
C THR A 157 0.54 12.36 3.93
N ILE A 158 1.77 12.81 4.25
CA ILE A 158 2.26 14.13 3.87
C ILE A 158 2.48 14.18 2.35
N ILE A 159 3.16 13.17 1.80
CA ILE A 159 3.42 13.06 0.35
C ILE A 159 2.10 13.03 -0.42
N TYR A 160 1.15 12.18 0.01
CA TYR A 160 -0.19 12.08 -0.57
C TYR A 160 -0.93 13.43 -0.55
N LYS A 161 -0.95 14.13 0.60
CA LYS A 161 -1.63 15.43 0.72
C LYS A 161 -1.04 16.45 -0.24
N CYS A 162 0.29 16.50 -0.39
CA CYS A 162 0.93 17.40 -1.34
C CYS A 162 0.55 17.07 -2.79
N GLN A 163 0.50 15.79 -3.16
CA GLN A 163 0.06 15.38 -4.51
C GLN A 163 -1.41 15.75 -4.74
N LYS A 164 -2.25 15.55 -3.72
CA LYS A 164 -3.67 15.90 -3.79
C LYS A 164 -3.88 17.39 -4.00
N ILE A 165 -3.13 18.25 -3.31
CA ILE A 165 -3.19 19.71 -3.50
C ILE A 165 -2.84 20.06 -4.94
N ASP A 166 -1.77 19.48 -5.50
CA ASP A 166 -1.38 19.73 -6.89
C ASP A 166 -2.42 19.25 -7.89
N PHE A 167 -2.97 18.07 -7.67
CA PHE A 167 -4.04 17.51 -8.48
C PHE A 167 -5.27 18.44 -8.49
N ASP A 168 -5.70 18.91 -7.31
CA ASP A 168 -6.87 19.78 -7.16
C ASP A 168 -6.64 21.14 -7.84
N ASN A 169 -5.44 21.72 -7.68
CA ASN A 169 -5.03 22.97 -8.34
C ASN A 169 -4.97 22.81 -9.86
N ASN A 170 -4.31 21.78 -10.37
CA ASN A 170 -4.22 21.52 -11.81
C ASN A 170 -5.60 21.31 -12.45
N ARG A 171 -6.51 20.63 -11.74
CA ARG A 171 -7.89 20.44 -12.19
C ARG A 171 -8.66 21.74 -12.22
N PHE A 172 -8.48 22.62 -11.24
CA PHE A 172 -9.05 23.97 -11.25
C PHE A 172 -8.52 24.78 -12.44
N GLU A 173 -7.20 24.85 -12.62
CA GLU A 173 -6.56 25.59 -13.71
C GLU A 173 -7.02 25.13 -15.08
N LYS A 174 -7.16 23.81 -15.30
CA LYS A 174 -7.70 23.26 -16.55
C LYS A 174 -9.12 23.76 -16.82
N ARG A 175 -10.02 23.64 -15.82
CA ARG A 175 -11.40 24.15 -15.94
C ARG A 175 -11.43 25.65 -16.20
N TYR A 176 -10.57 26.41 -15.53
CA TYR A 176 -10.48 27.85 -15.70
C TYR A 176 -10.07 28.24 -17.13
N ARG A 177 -9.01 27.61 -17.67
CA ARG A 177 -8.56 27.81 -19.06
C ARG A 177 -9.65 27.45 -20.07
N ASP A 178 -10.40 26.37 -19.84
CA ASP A 178 -11.51 25.98 -20.72
C ASP A 178 -12.62 27.04 -20.76
N VAL A 179 -12.96 27.64 -19.61
CA VAL A 179 -13.95 28.73 -19.54
C VAL A 179 -13.46 29.97 -20.29
N VAL A 180 -12.22 30.39 -20.04
CA VAL A 180 -11.62 31.58 -20.70
C VAL A 180 -11.53 31.39 -22.22
N SER A 181 -11.09 30.21 -22.68
CA SER A 181 -10.98 29.88 -24.11
C SER A 181 -12.34 29.95 -24.82
N LYS A 182 -13.41 29.44 -24.18
CA LYS A 182 -14.77 29.52 -24.73
C LYS A 182 -15.28 30.96 -24.80
N GLN A 183 -14.99 31.79 -23.79
CA GLN A 183 -15.38 33.21 -23.81
C GLN A 183 -14.65 33.99 -24.91
N ASN A 184 -13.37 33.71 -25.15
CA ASN A 184 -12.59 34.37 -26.19
C ASN A 184 -13.00 33.96 -27.61
N LYS A 185 -13.54 32.75 -27.81
CA LYS A 185 -14.07 32.29 -29.11
C LYS A 185 -15.48 32.79 -29.42
N ALA A 186 -16.21 33.26 -28.40
CA ALA A 186 -17.57 33.79 -28.54
C ALA A 186 -17.62 35.32 -28.76
N LYS A 187 -16.45 35.97 -28.74
CA LYS A 187 -16.24 37.36 -29.16
C LYS A 187 -15.70 37.38 -30.58
#